data_AF-A0A7X8FYL2-F1
#
_entry.id   AF-A0A7X8FYL2-F1
#
_cell.length_a   1.000
_cell.length_b   1.000
_cell.length_c   1.000
_cell.angle_alpha   90.00
_cell.angle_beta   90.00
_cell.angle_gamma   90.00
#
_symmetry.space_group_name_H-M   'P 1'
#
loop_
_entity.id
_entity.type
_entity.pdbx_description
1 polymer ?
#
loop_
_entity_poly.entity_id
_entity_poly.type
_entity_poly.pdbx_seq_one_letter_code
_entity_poly.pdbx_strand_id
1 'polypeptide(L)' 'MIKLTPFGEIVKNEIIKTNEIRKNIKINEYVIMSDHVHLIIEIMK' A
#
# COMPACT_ATOMS: atom_id res chain seq x y z
N MET A 1 3.96 -18.98 -4.82
CA MET A 1 3.36 -17.85 -4.09
C MET A 1 4.48 -17.16 -3.33
N ILE A 2 4.79 -15.89 -3.64
CA ILE A 2 5.87 -15.16 -2.98
C ILE A 2 5.35 -14.69 -1.62
N LYS A 3 6.04 -15.07 -0.54
CA LYS A 3 5.66 -14.71 0.84
C LYS A 3 6.35 -13.40 1.21
N LEU A 4 5.60 -12.43 1.73
CA LEU A 4 6.19 -11.18 2.22
C LEU A 4 7.01 -11.46 3.48
N THR A 5 8.05 -10.65 3.68
CA THR A 5 8.74 -10.58 4.97
C THR A 5 7.81 -9.95 6.01
N PRO A 6 8.11 -10.07 7.32
CA PRO A 6 7.36 -9.36 8.35
C PRO A 6 7.28 -7.84 8.10
N PHE A 7 8.35 -7.24 7.56
CA PHE A 7 8.35 -5.83 7.16
C PHE A 7 7.43 -5.56 5.97
N GLY A 8 7.41 -6.44 4.97
CA GLY A 8 6.49 -6.32 3.83
C GLY A 8 5.02 -6.41 4.25
N GLU A 9 4.70 -7.25 5.24
CA GLU A 9 3.34 -7.32 5.82
C GLU A 9 2.96 -6.02 6.55
N ILE A 10 3.90 -5.40 7.28
CA ILE A 10 3.66 -4.10 7.91
C ILE A 10 3.35 -3.04 6.84
N VAL A 11 4.16 -2.96 5.78
CA VAL A 11 3.95 -2.01 4.69
C VAL A 11 2.60 -2.22 4.01
N LYS A 12 2.23 -3.47 3.73
CA LYS A 12 0.91 -3.83 3.19
C LYS A 12 -0.23 -3.34 4.08
N ASN A 13 -0.14 -3.57 5.39
CA ASN A 13 -1.16 -3.13 6.34
C ASN A 13 -1.29 -1.60 6.39
N GLU A 14 -0.19 -0.87 6.31
CA GLU A 14 -0.22 0.60 6.27
C GLU A 14 -0.81 1.14 4.95
N ILE A 15 -0.56 0.47 3.82
CA ILE A 15 -1.21 0.78 2.54
C ILE A 15 -2.73 0.59 2.65
N ILE A 16 -3.19 -0.53 3.20
CA ILE A 16 -4.62 -0.81 3.37
C ILE A 16 -5.26 0.22 4.31
N LYS A 17 -4.65 0.47 5.48
CA LYS A 17 -5.14 1.47 6.43
C LYS A 17 -5.20 2.86 5.81
N THR A 18 -4.24 3.22 4.94
CA THR A 18 -4.23 4.54 4.28
C THR A 18 -5.53 4.80 3.53
N ASN A 19 -6.10 3.78 2.86
CA ASN A 19 -7.40 3.89 2.20
C ASN A 19 -8.57 4.09 3.17
N GLU A 20 -8.44 3.64 4.42
CA GLU A 20 -9.46 3.80 5.46
C GLU A 20 -9.38 5.18 6.13
N ILE A 21 -8.16 5.65 6.43
CA ILE A 21 -7.94 6.89 7.18
C ILE A 21 -7.92 8.14 6.31
N ARG A 22 -7.50 8.04 5.04
CA ARG A 22 -7.34 9.22 4.15
C ARG A 22 -8.49 9.28 3.14
N LYS A 23 -9.51 10.07 3.46
CA LYS A 23 -10.70 10.23 2.61
C LYS A 23 -10.46 10.92 1.26
N ASN A 24 -9.35 11.64 1.13
CA ASN A 24 -9.01 12.43 -0.05
C ASN A 24 -8.13 11.68 -1.05
N ILE A 25 -7.71 10.45 -0.73
CA ILE A 25 -6.94 9.62 -1.65
C ILE A 25 -7.41 8.17 -1.59
N LYS A 26 -7.17 7.44 -2.68
CA LYS A 26 -7.40 6.01 -2.75
C LYS A 26 -6.23 5.34 -3.46
N ILE A 27 -5.59 4.40 -2.79
CA ILE A 27 -4.56 3.52 -3.37
C ILE A 27 -5.30 2.37 -4.06
N ASN A 28 -5.26 2.35 -5.39
CA ASN A 28 -5.95 1.36 -6.21
C ASN A 28 -5.10 0.10 -6.41
N GLU A 29 -3.80 0.26 -6.65
CA GLU A 29 -2.86 -0.85 -6.89
C GLU A 29 -1.54 -0.61 -6.15
N TYR A 30 -0.86 -1.68 -5.76
CA TYR A 30 0.46 -1.60 -5.12
C TYR A 30 1.33 -2.84 -5.40
N VAL A 31 2.65 -2.62 -5.39
CA VAL A 31 3.66 -3.69 -5.44
C VAL A 31 4.69 -3.44 -4.35
N ILE A 32 5.01 -4.47 -3.56
CA ILE A 32 6.00 -4.41 -2.48
C ILE A 32 7.18 -5.31 -2.87
N MET A 33 8.36 -4.70 -2.93
CA MET A 33 9.64 -5.38 -3.15
C MET A 33 10.50 -5.26 -1.88
N SER A 34 11.61 -5.98 -1.84
CA SER A 34 12.48 -6.02 -0.65
C SER A 34 13.15 -4.67 -0.33
N ASP A 35 13.31 -3.82 -1.33
CA ASP A 35 14.04 -2.56 -1.29
C ASP A 35 13.16 -1.32 -1.54
N HIS A 36 12.01 -1.45 -2.22
CA HIS A 36 11.10 -0.34 -2.51
C HIS A 36 9.64 -0.77 -2.74
N VAL A 37 8.76 0.22 -2.93
CA VAL A 37 7.32 0.02 -3.21
C VAL A 37 6.83 0.88 -4.36
N HIS A 38 5.87 0.38 -5.12
CA HIS A 38 5.11 1.13 -6.11
C HIS A 38 3.64 1.23 -5.69
N LEU A 39 3.04 2.39 -5.90
CA LEU A 39 1.65 2.70 -5.54
C LEU A 39 0.98 3.44 -6.71
N ILE A 40 -0.24 3.06 -7.07
CA ILE A 40 -1.12 3.86 -7.94
C ILE A 40 -2.15 4.53 -7.05
N ILE A 41 -2.07 5.86 -6.96
CA ILE A 41 -2.91 6.67 -6.07
C ILE A 41 -3.83 7.55 -6.89
N GLU A 42 -5.12 7.45 -6.62
CA GLU A 42 -6.16 8.36 -7.09
C GLU A 42 -6.39 9.45 -6.04
N ILE A 43 -6.36 10.71 -6.46
CA ILE A 43 -6.67 11.85 -5.61
C ILE A 43 -8.14 12.19 -5.81
N MET A 44 -8.93 12.07 -4.75
CA MET A 44 -10.36 12.31 -4.77
C MET A 44 -10.62 13.78 -4.40
N LYS A 45 -11.55 14.43 -5.12
CA LYS A 45 -12.01 15.80 -4.83
C LYS A 45 -13.00 15.85 -3.68
#